data_AF-A0A354C0F7-F1
#
_entry.id   AF-A0A354C0F7-F1
#
_cell.length_a   1.000
_cell.length_b   1.000
_cell.length_c   1.000
_cell.angle_alpha   90.00
_cell.angle_beta   90.00
_cell.angle_gamma   90.00
#
_symmetry.space_group_name_H-M   'P 1'
#
loop_
_entity.id
_entity.type
_entity.pdbx_description
1 polymer ?
#
loop_
_entity_poly.entity_id
_entity_poly.type
_entity_poly.pdbx_seq_one_letter_code
_entity_poly.pdbx_strand_id
1 'polypeptide(L)'
;MTRLLFFILLLLLPSVAEAQSIFFTQRWVEYEGRINNNKHKGERTRVNDRGMSTHPDFSSRYEAHVNGLALVGITDTINQLVMAELICEMWGGHPKTANKRFQINGGKTYSLPSDKTAEGNCEYLFPTIKIDKTELVTGTNAIQFACDRGEAFWGHFLLEEIGIRCYYEPESPFLKRAGLSDFRAVPETSDLSLSDSLDVWLRFDESYKEKISQVHFFGYYKGYDWSGSGKESQWHGYQFKQNWTGNIGSSTEPPYHVRWDTRLIPDQDHNMAIIAIVEFKNRINCWTDVSEAFNFPSARQQVKLIHCSEMPVPFWSRNGELKKAAFVLPCNPEDIEEAQLYSRIWDGGEGSITEPFRINGVAYKITAGNAPHDLIFTINRIDQASLKKGLNKIELLSDTEHHGIEICMPGPAIVIRYKK
;
A
#
# COMPACT_ATOMS: atom_id res chain seq x y z
N MET A 1 -11.34 -19.85 -27.13
CA MET A 1 -10.41 -18.85 -27.70
C MET A 1 -11.22 -17.58 -27.97
N THR A 2 -11.44 -16.77 -26.93
CA THR A 2 -12.16 -15.48 -27.05
C THR A 2 -11.94 -14.63 -25.79
N ARG A 3 -11.08 -13.60 -25.94
CA ARG A 3 -11.08 -12.24 -25.31
C ARG A 3 -11.15 -12.20 -23.77
N LEU A 4 -10.11 -11.95 -22.97
CA LEU A 4 -9.01 -10.95 -22.98
C LEU A 4 -9.45 -9.50 -23.29
N LEU A 5 -10.00 -8.83 -22.27
CA LEU A 5 -10.10 -7.37 -22.19
C LEU A 5 -10.40 -6.98 -20.73
N PHE A 6 -9.35 -6.79 -19.93
CA PHE A 6 -9.45 -6.23 -18.59
C PHE A 6 -8.10 -5.59 -18.22
N PHE A 7 -7.72 -4.47 -18.86
CA PHE A 7 -6.62 -3.61 -18.42
C PHE A 7 -6.59 -2.30 -19.23
N ILE A 8 -7.61 -1.46 -19.09
CA ILE A 8 -7.56 -0.04 -19.48
C ILE A 8 -8.44 0.72 -18.50
N LEU A 9 -7.87 1.30 -17.43
CA LEU A 9 -8.61 2.27 -16.60
C LEU A 9 -7.73 3.40 -16.05
N LEU A 10 -6.76 3.84 -16.86
CA LEU A 10 -6.14 5.17 -16.76
C LEU A 10 -5.69 5.75 -18.12
N LEU A 11 -6.00 5.08 -19.24
CA LEU A 11 -5.61 5.52 -20.60
C LEU A 11 -6.76 6.05 -21.47
N LEU A 12 -7.91 6.34 -20.86
CA LEU A 12 -8.99 7.11 -21.50
C LEU A 12 -9.39 8.28 -20.60
N LEU A 13 -8.42 9.10 -20.24
CA LEU A 13 -8.70 10.52 -20.05
C LEU A 13 -8.81 11.13 -21.46
N PRO A 14 -9.84 11.94 -21.75
CA PRO A 14 -9.86 12.73 -22.98
C PRO A 14 -8.54 13.52 -23.09
N SER A 15 -8.11 13.78 -24.33
CA SER A 15 -6.99 14.65 -24.68
C SER A 15 -6.82 15.80 -23.69
N VAL A 16 -5.57 16.03 -23.26
CA VAL A 16 -5.00 17.00 -22.30
C VAL A 16 -5.50 18.46 -22.42
N ALA A 17 -6.81 18.67 -22.43
CA ALA A 17 -7.47 19.96 -22.39
C ALA A 17 -8.43 19.89 -21.21
N GLU A 18 -7.97 20.43 -20.08
CA GLU A 18 -8.64 20.53 -18.79
C GLU A 18 -8.67 19.24 -17.95
N ALA A 19 -7.48 18.74 -17.58
CA ALA A 19 -7.39 17.99 -16.32
C ALA A 19 -7.94 18.88 -15.20
N GLN A 20 -8.87 18.35 -14.42
CA GLN A 20 -9.53 19.07 -13.34
C GLN A 20 -9.21 18.39 -12.02
N SER A 21 -8.77 19.22 -11.07
CA SER A 21 -8.59 18.86 -9.67
C SER A 21 -9.76 18.06 -9.10
N ILE A 22 -9.48 16.89 -8.51
CA ILE A 22 -10.50 15.95 -7.99
C ILE A 22 -10.60 16.08 -6.48
N PHE A 23 -11.75 16.54 -5.99
CA PHE A 23 -11.99 16.78 -4.56
C PHE A 23 -12.62 15.58 -3.86
N PHE A 24 -12.17 15.32 -2.64
CA PHE A 24 -12.74 14.28 -1.80
C PHE A 24 -12.63 14.58 -0.31
N THR A 25 -13.50 13.96 0.47
CA THR A 25 -13.36 13.83 1.93
C THR A 25 -13.05 12.37 2.27
N GLN A 26 -12.44 12.15 3.44
CA GLN A 26 -12.24 10.82 3.99
C GLN A 26 -12.92 10.71 5.36
N ARG A 27 -13.54 9.56 5.63
CA ARG A 27 -14.14 9.19 6.91
C ARG A 27 -13.60 7.84 7.31
N TRP A 28 -12.96 7.78 8.47
CA TRP A 28 -12.39 6.54 9.00
C TRP A 28 -13.37 5.89 9.97
N VAL A 29 -13.32 4.57 10.04
CA VAL A 29 -14.05 3.78 11.05
C VAL A 29 -13.49 4.12 12.42
N GLU A 30 -14.39 4.35 13.38
CA GLU A 30 -14.04 4.38 14.79
C GLU A 30 -14.28 2.99 15.37
N TYR A 31 -13.21 2.35 15.86
CA TYR A 31 -13.29 0.99 16.36
C TYR A 31 -13.94 0.94 17.74
N GLU A 32 -15.19 0.46 17.80
CA GLU A 32 -15.86 0.12 19.04
C GLU A 32 -15.94 -1.39 19.24
N GLY A 33 -15.17 -1.90 20.21
CA GLY A 33 -15.06 -3.33 20.51
C GLY A 33 -16.39 -4.05 20.82
N ARG A 34 -17.40 -3.30 21.28
CA ARG A 34 -18.76 -3.84 21.53
C ARG A 34 -19.51 -4.16 20.24
N ILE A 35 -19.16 -3.51 19.13
CA ILE A 35 -19.84 -3.66 17.85
C ILE A 35 -19.24 -4.84 17.09
N ASN A 36 -17.92 -4.93 17.05
CA ASN A 36 -17.22 -5.94 16.26
C ASN A 36 -16.83 -7.20 17.07
N ASN A 37 -17.16 -7.24 18.36
CA ASN A 37 -16.70 -8.24 19.35
C ASN A 37 -15.19 -8.28 19.55
N ASN A 38 -14.45 -7.26 19.13
CA ASN A 38 -13.03 -7.16 19.40
C ASN A 38 -12.81 -6.65 20.84
N LYS A 39 -12.19 -7.48 21.68
CA LYS A 39 -11.92 -7.12 23.09
C LYS A 39 -10.89 -6.00 23.22
N HIS A 40 -10.07 -5.80 22.19
CA HIS A 40 -9.03 -4.80 22.16
C HIS A 40 -9.57 -3.50 21.56
N LYS A 41 -9.75 -2.48 22.41
CA LYS A 41 -10.23 -1.17 21.97
C LYS A 41 -9.18 -0.51 21.07
N GLY A 42 -9.60 0.03 19.93
CA GLY A 42 -8.74 0.81 19.03
C GLY A 42 -7.75 -0.02 18.20
N GLU A 43 -7.86 -1.34 18.22
CA GLU A 43 -6.91 -2.24 17.56
C GLU A 43 -7.65 -3.05 16.50
N ARG A 44 -7.78 -2.53 15.26
CA ARG A 44 -8.15 -3.25 14.03
C ARG A 44 -9.49 -4.01 13.98
N THR A 45 -9.95 -4.36 12.78
CA THR A 45 -11.05 -5.31 12.55
C THR A 45 -10.50 -6.65 12.11
N ARG A 46 -10.91 -7.71 12.82
CA ARG A 46 -10.63 -9.10 12.47
C ARG A 46 -11.84 -9.72 11.79
N VAL A 47 -11.58 -10.45 10.72
CA VAL A 47 -12.61 -11.17 9.95
C VAL A 47 -12.28 -12.65 9.96
N ASN A 48 -13.26 -13.48 10.27
CA ASN A 48 -13.09 -14.94 10.32
C ASN A 48 -14.08 -15.63 9.37
N ASP A 49 -13.75 -16.86 8.97
CA ASP A 49 -14.74 -17.73 8.36
C ASP A 49 -15.87 -18.06 9.36
N ARG A 50 -17.09 -18.23 8.82
CA ARG A 50 -18.31 -18.43 9.62
C ARG A 50 -18.27 -19.60 10.61
N GLY A 51 -17.40 -20.60 10.38
CA GLY A 51 -17.34 -21.81 11.19
C GLY A 51 -16.36 -21.72 12.35
N MET A 52 -15.63 -20.60 12.49
CA MET A 52 -14.54 -20.51 13.47
C MET A 52 -15.04 -20.42 14.91
N SER A 53 -16.15 -19.72 15.15
CA SER A 53 -16.75 -19.58 16.48
C SER A 53 -17.26 -20.89 17.06
N THR A 54 -17.48 -21.90 16.23
CA THR A 54 -17.91 -23.26 16.62
C THR A 54 -16.83 -24.31 16.37
N HIS A 55 -15.60 -23.92 16.02
CA HIS A 55 -14.52 -24.86 15.73
C HIS A 55 -14.09 -25.61 16.99
N PRO A 56 -13.89 -26.94 16.95
CA PRO A 56 -13.52 -27.71 18.14
C PRO A 56 -12.23 -27.19 18.81
N ASP A 57 -11.23 -26.82 18.00
CA ASP A 57 -9.93 -26.40 18.53
C ASP A 57 -9.79 -24.89 18.77
N PHE A 58 -10.61 -24.07 18.12
CA PHE A 58 -10.40 -22.60 18.08
C PHE A 58 -11.57 -21.81 18.67
N SER A 59 -12.73 -22.42 18.92
CA SER A 59 -13.91 -21.72 19.46
C SER A 59 -13.70 -21.11 20.85
N SER A 60 -12.72 -21.58 21.62
CA SER A 60 -12.36 -21.02 22.93
C SER A 60 -11.57 -19.71 22.82
N ARG A 61 -10.98 -19.42 21.65
CA ARG A 61 -10.23 -18.19 21.39
C ARG A 61 -11.19 -17.03 21.17
N TYR A 62 -10.91 -15.88 21.80
CA TYR A 62 -11.78 -14.71 21.64
C TYR A 62 -11.78 -14.20 20.19
N GLU A 63 -10.67 -14.37 19.48
CA GLU A 63 -10.48 -13.96 18.09
C GLU A 63 -11.48 -14.65 17.16
N ALA A 64 -11.89 -15.88 17.48
CA ALA A 64 -12.88 -16.65 16.72
C ALA A 64 -14.29 -16.06 16.79
N HIS A 65 -14.55 -15.15 17.73
CA HIS A 65 -15.88 -14.55 17.96
C HIS A 65 -16.01 -13.15 17.36
N VAL A 66 -14.94 -12.59 16.79
CA VAL A 66 -14.96 -11.32 16.08
C VAL A 66 -15.76 -11.47 14.79
N ASN A 67 -16.68 -10.53 14.56
CA ASN A 67 -17.73 -10.66 13.55
C ASN A 67 -17.42 -9.94 12.23
N GLY A 68 -16.33 -9.18 12.12
CA GLY A 68 -15.97 -8.43 10.90
C GLY A 68 -16.87 -7.23 10.58
N LEU A 69 -17.67 -6.73 11.53
CA LEU A 69 -18.49 -5.54 11.37
C LEU A 69 -17.67 -4.28 11.68
N ALA A 70 -17.83 -3.23 10.88
CA ALA A 70 -17.26 -1.91 11.11
C ALA A 70 -18.33 -0.83 10.87
N LEU A 71 -18.30 0.26 11.65
CA LEU A 71 -19.21 1.39 11.47
C LEU A 71 -18.42 2.65 11.08
N VAL A 72 -18.94 3.38 10.09
CA VAL A 72 -18.37 4.65 9.64
C VAL A 72 -19.44 5.73 9.59
N GLY A 73 -19.13 6.89 10.18
CA GLY A 73 -19.98 8.07 10.13
C GLY A 73 -19.73 8.89 8.86
N ILE A 74 -20.76 9.03 8.03
CA ILE A 74 -20.73 9.87 6.83
C ILE A 74 -21.63 11.08 7.05
N THR A 75 -21.03 12.26 7.18
CA THR A 75 -21.77 13.53 7.32
C THR A 75 -22.10 14.16 5.97
N ASP A 76 -21.52 13.61 4.92
CA ASP A 76 -21.62 14.05 3.54
C ASP A 76 -23.05 13.83 3.01
N THR A 77 -23.57 14.78 2.23
CA THR A 77 -24.89 14.63 1.59
C THR A 77 -24.76 13.75 0.35
N ILE A 78 -25.31 12.53 0.39
CA ILE A 78 -25.06 11.48 -0.62
C ILE A 78 -25.42 11.92 -2.06
N ASN A 79 -26.45 12.75 -2.23
CA ASN A 79 -26.85 13.24 -3.55
C ASN A 79 -25.84 14.21 -4.20
N GLN A 80 -24.93 14.80 -3.43
CA GLN A 80 -23.85 15.68 -3.92
C GLN A 80 -22.58 14.91 -4.30
N LEU A 81 -22.49 13.63 -3.92
CA LEU A 81 -21.33 12.80 -4.23
C LEU A 81 -21.35 12.38 -5.69
N VAL A 82 -20.20 12.29 -6.34
CA VAL A 82 -20.07 11.72 -7.69
C VAL A 82 -19.64 10.25 -7.64
N MET A 83 -18.88 9.91 -6.60
CA MET A 83 -18.30 8.60 -6.38
C MET A 83 -18.06 8.41 -4.89
N ALA A 84 -18.04 7.16 -4.45
CA ALA A 84 -17.44 6.79 -3.18
C ALA A 84 -16.55 5.57 -3.35
N GLU A 85 -15.54 5.44 -2.50
CA GLU A 85 -14.63 4.31 -2.44
C GLU A 85 -14.47 3.81 -1.00
N LEU A 86 -14.39 2.50 -0.84
CA LEU A 86 -13.82 1.88 0.35
C LEU A 86 -12.30 1.90 0.23
N ILE A 87 -11.62 2.41 1.24
CA ILE A 87 -10.16 2.32 1.39
C ILE A 87 -9.85 1.44 2.60
N CYS A 88 -8.88 0.52 2.45
CA CYS A 88 -8.46 -0.34 3.54
C CYS A 88 -6.95 -0.42 3.64
N GLU A 89 -6.48 -0.73 4.84
CA GLU A 89 -5.17 -1.28 5.15
C GLU A 89 -5.37 -2.72 5.61
N MET A 90 -4.90 -3.70 4.84
CA MET A 90 -5.31 -5.09 4.99
C MET A 90 -4.14 -6.06 4.97
N TRP A 91 -3.98 -6.84 6.05
CA TRP A 91 -3.21 -8.08 6.00
C TRP A 91 -4.10 -9.17 5.42
N GLY A 92 -3.64 -9.81 4.34
CA GLY A 92 -4.37 -10.84 3.60
C GLY A 92 -4.68 -12.10 4.41
N GLY A 93 -4.04 -12.24 5.58
CA GLY A 93 -4.37 -13.29 6.52
C GLY A 93 -3.64 -14.60 6.31
N HIS A 94 -4.14 -15.68 6.89
CA HIS A 94 -3.49 -16.97 6.75
C HIS A 94 -3.51 -17.44 5.28
N PRO A 95 -2.39 -17.97 4.77
CA PRO A 95 -2.32 -18.60 3.46
C PRO A 95 -3.49 -19.56 3.22
N LYS A 96 -4.04 -19.51 2.00
CA LYS A 96 -5.22 -20.22 1.52
C LYS A 96 -6.58 -19.71 2.00
N THR A 97 -6.64 -18.61 2.76
CA THR A 97 -7.92 -17.91 3.03
C THR A 97 -8.48 -17.33 1.73
N ALA A 98 -9.77 -17.57 1.46
CA ALA A 98 -10.38 -17.30 0.16
C ALA A 98 -11.63 -16.40 0.25
N ASN A 99 -12.09 -15.94 -0.92
CA ASN A 99 -13.38 -15.25 -1.12
C ASN A 99 -13.63 -14.08 -0.15
N LYS A 100 -12.63 -13.23 0.04
CA LYS A 100 -12.73 -12.02 0.86
C LYS A 100 -13.68 -11.02 0.22
N ARG A 101 -14.64 -10.53 1.00
CA ARG A 101 -15.76 -9.72 0.50
C ARG A 101 -16.32 -8.82 1.59
N PHE A 102 -17.13 -7.84 1.18
CA PHE A 102 -17.88 -7.00 2.10
C PHE A 102 -19.25 -6.60 1.55
N GLN A 103 -20.11 -6.11 2.44
CA GLN A 103 -21.38 -5.47 2.13
C GLN A 103 -21.48 -4.15 2.90
N ILE A 104 -22.18 -3.18 2.32
CA ILE A 104 -22.51 -1.91 2.98
C ILE A 104 -24.01 -1.87 3.23
N ASN A 105 -24.42 -1.63 4.48
CA ASN A 105 -25.82 -1.52 4.90
C ASN A 105 -26.71 -2.70 4.46
N GLY A 106 -26.13 -3.90 4.36
CA GLY A 106 -26.83 -5.09 3.87
C GLY A 106 -27.14 -5.09 2.37
N GLY A 107 -26.54 -4.17 1.60
CA GLY A 107 -26.67 -4.06 0.15
C GLY A 107 -25.90 -5.14 -0.61
N LYS A 108 -25.39 -4.80 -1.81
CA LYS A 108 -24.72 -5.77 -2.66
C LYS A 108 -23.39 -6.22 -2.06
N THR A 109 -22.96 -7.40 -2.46
CA THR A 109 -21.65 -7.93 -2.10
C THR A 109 -20.58 -7.43 -3.05
N TYR A 110 -19.51 -6.88 -2.49
CA TYR A 110 -18.30 -6.52 -3.20
C TYR A 110 -17.20 -7.53 -2.89
N SER A 111 -16.46 -7.92 -3.91
CA SER A 111 -15.20 -8.65 -3.71
C SER A 111 -14.10 -7.67 -3.31
N LEU A 112 -13.31 -8.05 -2.31
CA LEU A 112 -12.00 -7.44 -2.12
C LEU A 112 -11.09 -7.90 -3.27
N PRO A 113 -10.09 -7.09 -3.69
CA PRO A 113 -9.18 -7.51 -4.74
C PRO A 113 -8.47 -8.80 -4.34
N SER A 114 -8.13 -9.61 -5.34
CA SER A 114 -7.38 -10.84 -5.10
C SER A 114 -6.05 -10.50 -4.44
N ASP A 115 -5.88 -10.94 -3.21
CA ASP A 115 -4.59 -11.08 -2.58
C ASP A 115 -4.06 -12.48 -2.91
N LYS A 116 -2.76 -12.65 -3.16
CA LYS A 116 -2.21 -13.98 -3.49
C LYS A 116 -2.28 -14.96 -2.31
N THR A 117 -3.01 -14.60 -1.25
CA THR A 117 -3.33 -15.45 -0.10
C THR A 117 -4.09 -16.69 -0.50
N ALA A 118 -5.11 -16.63 -1.35
CA ALA A 118 -5.81 -17.83 -1.79
C ALA A 118 -4.87 -18.83 -2.51
N GLU A 119 -3.82 -18.32 -3.17
CA GLU A 119 -2.78 -19.11 -3.82
C GLU A 119 -1.77 -19.69 -2.82
N GLY A 120 -1.76 -19.20 -1.57
CA GLY A 120 -0.93 -19.70 -0.48
C GLY A 120 0.18 -18.74 -0.05
N ASN A 121 0.18 -17.48 -0.49
CA ASN A 121 1.17 -16.49 -0.10
C ASN A 121 0.73 -15.64 1.11
N CYS A 122 1.70 -15.04 1.80
CA CYS A 122 1.43 -13.94 2.71
C CYS A 122 1.31 -12.65 1.88
N GLU A 123 0.31 -11.83 2.16
CA GLU A 123 0.06 -10.58 1.43
C GLU A 123 -0.31 -9.48 2.42
N TYR A 124 0.07 -8.27 2.09
CA TYR A 124 -0.44 -7.07 2.74
C TYR A 124 -0.77 -6.06 1.65
N LEU A 125 -1.92 -5.42 1.72
CA LEU A 125 -2.40 -4.55 0.66
C LEU A 125 -3.14 -3.32 1.17
N PHE A 126 -3.15 -2.28 0.33
CA PHE A 126 -3.85 -1.03 0.58
C PHE A 126 -4.95 -0.80 -0.46
N PRO A 127 -5.98 -1.65 -0.51
CA PRO A 127 -6.93 -1.62 -1.61
C PRO A 127 -7.84 -0.40 -1.56
N THR A 128 -8.17 0.12 -2.74
CA THR A 128 -9.23 1.10 -2.96
C THR A 128 -10.28 0.46 -3.86
N ILE A 129 -11.51 0.35 -3.36
CA ILE A 129 -12.62 -0.33 -4.04
C ILE A 129 -13.74 0.69 -4.27
N LYS A 130 -14.09 0.93 -5.54
CA LYS A 130 -15.25 1.74 -5.88
C LYS A 130 -16.53 1.10 -5.37
N ILE A 131 -17.32 1.87 -4.63
CA ILE A 131 -18.62 1.47 -4.13
C ILE A 131 -19.72 2.27 -4.80
N ASP A 132 -20.92 1.71 -4.82
CA ASP A 132 -22.10 2.43 -5.25
C ASP A 132 -22.53 3.41 -4.16
N LYS A 133 -22.47 4.71 -4.45
CA LYS A 133 -22.86 5.75 -3.49
C LYS A 133 -24.30 5.61 -3.01
N THR A 134 -25.18 4.92 -3.76
CA THR A 134 -26.58 4.69 -3.35
C THR A 134 -26.72 3.70 -2.20
N GLU A 135 -25.67 2.94 -1.88
CA GLU A 135 -25.63 2.07 -0.70
C GLU A 135 -25.23 2.81 0.57
N LEU A 136 -24.81 4.08 0.44
CA LEU A 136 -24.48 4.94 1.58
C LEU A 136 -25.70 5.72 2.05
N VAL A 137 -25.73 6.00 3.35
CA VAL A 137 -26.65 6.95 3.97
C VAL A 137 -25.86 8.10 4.62
N THR A 138 -26.45 9.29 4.67
CA THR A 138 -25.95 10.35 5.56
C THR A 138 -26.23 9.92 7.01
N GLY A 139 -25.18 9.69 7.79
CA GLY A 139 -25.23 9.11 9.12
C GLY A 139 -24.29 7.92 9.26
N THR A 140 -24.65 6.98 10.13
CA THR A 140 -23.86 5.77 10.38
C THR A 140 -24.10 4.72 9.29
N ASN A 141 -23.02 4.21 8.72
CA ASN A 141 -23.05 3.13 7.74
C ASN A 141 -22.37 1.89 8.31
N ALA A 142 -22.96 0.72 8.11
CA ALA A 142 -22.43 -0.57 8.53
C ALA A 142 -21.70 -1.26 7.36
N ILE A 143 -20.46 -1.66 7.59
CA ILE A 143 -19.64 -2.41 6.63
C ILE A 143 -19.40 -3.79 7.23
N GLN A 144 -19.95 -4.83 6.59
CA GLN A 144 -19.82 -6.20 7.04
C GLN A 144 -18.84 -6.95 6.14
N PHE A 145 -17.69 -7.33 6.69
CA PHE A 145 -16.69 -8.13 5.99
C PHE A 145 -16.90 -9.63 6.23
N ALA A 146 -16.49 -10.44 5.26
CA ALA A 146 -16.52 -11.89 5.34
C ALA A 146 -15.39 -12.52 4.52
N CYS A 147 -15.00 -13.74 4.88
CA CYS A 147 -14.15 -14.60 4.06
C CYS A 147 -14.64 -16.06 4.16
N ASP A 148 -14.14 -16.89 3.26
CA ASP A 148 -14.27 -18.33 3.36
C ASP A 148 -12.93 -18.92 3.84
N ARG A 149 -12.99 -20.06 4.53
CA ARG A 149 -11.79 -20.76 5.00
C ARG A 149 -10.84 -21.14 3.87
N GLY A 150 -11.39 -21.47 2.70
CA GLY A 150 -10.60 -22.05 1.62
C GLY A 150 -9.91 -23.33 2.11
N GLU A 151 -8.62 -23.44 1.87
CA GLU A 151 -7.77 -24.54 2.36
C GLU A 151 -6.95 -24.15 3.60
N ALA A 152 -7.19 -22.96 4.18
CA ALA A 152 -6.49 -22.53 5.38
C ALA A 152 -6.94 -23.35 6.59
N PHE A 153 -6.04 -23.55 7.55
CA PHE A 153 -6.41 -24.14 8.85
C PHE A 153 -7.37 -23.23 9.63
N TRP A 154 -7.30 -21.92 9.39
CA TRP A 154 -8.19 -20.90 9.93
C TRP A 154 -8.37 -19.80 8.88
N GLY A 155 -9.58 -19.68 8.32
CA GLY A 155 -9.94 -18.62 7.39
C GLY A 155 -10.02 -17.29 8.10
N HIS A 156 -9.07 -16.41 7.86
CA HIS A 156 -8.94 -15.19 8.62
C HIS A 156 -8.14 -14.14 7.87
N PHE A 157 -8.50 -12.86 8.04
CA PHE A 157 -7.69 -11.71 7.63
C PHE A 157 -7.93 -10.51 8.57
N LEU A 158 -7.06 -9.50 8.49
CA LEU A 158 -7.12 -8.29 9.33
C LEU A 158 -7.26 -7.04 8.47
N LEU A 159 -8.03 -6.08 9.00
CA LEU A 159 -8.16 -4.72 8.48
C LEU A 159 -7.69 -3.76 9.57
N GLU A 160 -6.50 -3.19 9.41
CA GLU A 160 -5.94 -2.24 10.38
C GLU A 160 -6.69 -0.90 10.30
N GLU A 161 -6.93 -0.42 9.08
CA GLU A 161 -7.65 0.82 8.80
C GLU A 161 -8.75 0.58 7.77
N ILE A 162 -9.91 1.19 8.01
CA ILE A 162 -11.07 1.14 7.11
C ILE A 162 -11.61 2.55 6.99
N GLY A 163 -11.78 3.03 5.76
CA GLY A 163 -12.37 4.34 5.52
C GLY A 163 -13.25 4.37 4.28
N ILE A 164 -14.10 5.38 4.22
CA ILE A 164 -14.85 5.74 3.02
C ILE A 164 -14.32 7.07 2.51
N ARG A 165 -13.99 7.11 1.23
CA ARG A 165 -13.62 8.31 0.50
C ARG A 165 -14.80 8.76 -0.35
N CYS A 166 -15.25 10.00 -0.16
CA CYS A 166 -16.41 10.58 -0.83
C CYS A 166 -15.96 11.68 -1.79
N TYR A 167 -16.26 11.54 -3.07
CA TYR A 167 -15.80 12.44 -4.13
C TYR A 167 -16.88 13.44 -4.54
N TYR A 168 -16.44 14.63 -4.97
CA TYR A 168 -17.31 15.76 -5.30
C TYR A 168 -17.01 16.32 -6.68
N GLU A 169 -18.06 16.76 -7.39
CA GLU A 169 -17.87 17.68 -8.52
C GLU A 169 -17.33 19.03 -8.01
N PRO A 170 -16.39 19.67 -8.72
CA PRO A 170 -15.87 21.01 -8.39
C PRO A 170 -16.96 22.06 -8.20
N GLU A 171 -18.04 21.98 -8.98
CA GLU A 171 -19.18 22.90 -8.93
C GLU A 171 -20.23 22.57 -7.85
N SER A 172 -19.98 21.55 -7.02
CA SER A 172 -20.93 21.13 -5.99
C SER A 172 -21.21 22.24 -4.97
N PRO A 173 -22.44 22.33 -4.41
CA PRO A 173 -22.75 23.29 -3.35
C PRO A 173 -21.82 23.17 -2.13
N PHE A 174 -21.33 21.96 -1.84
CA PHE A 174 -20.36 21.70 -0.78
C PHE A 174 -19.04 22.45 -1.01
N LEU A 175 -18.42 22.30 -2.19
CA LEU A 175 -17.16 22.97 -2.50
C LEU A 175 -17.30 24.48 -2.71
N LYS A 176 -18.44 24.93 -3.24
CA LYS A 176 -18.76 26.36 -3.35
C LYS A 176 -18.81 27.05 -1.98
N ARG A 177 -19.46 26.42 -0.99
CA ARG A 177 -19.48 26.93 0.39
C ARG A 177 -18.10 26.93 1.03
N ALA A 178 -17.23 25.99 0.67
CA ALA A 178 -15.85 25.95 1.11
C ALA A 178 -14.94 26.96 0.37
N GLY A 179 -15.45 27.59 -0.69
CA GLY A 179 -14.66 28.47 -1.57
C GLY A 179 -13.48 27.72 -2.20
N LEU A 180 -13.74 26.52 -2.73
CA LEU A 180 -12.74 25.64 -3.37
C LEU A 180 -13.11 25.25 -4.82
N SER A 181 -14.25 25.71 -5.35
CA SER A 181 -14.75 25.30 -6.68
C SER A 181 -13.79 25.60 -7.84
N ASP A 182 -13.07 26.71 -7.73
CA ASP A 182 -12.11 27.23 -8.69
C ASP A 182 -10.65 26.87 -8.34
N PHE A 183 -10.41 26.16 -7.23
CA PHE A 183 -9.06 25.76 -6.86
C PHE A 183 -8.46 24.83 -7.92
N ARG A 184 -7.24 25.16 -8.34
CA ARG A 184 -6.40 24.36 -9.23
C ARG A 184 -4.98 24.39 -8.70
N ALA A 185 -4.31 23.25 -8.81
CA ALA A 185 -2.90 23.15 -8.51
C ALA A 185 -2.25 22.05 -9.35
N VAL A 186 -0.94 22.18 -9.55
CA VAL A 186 -0.13 21.19 -10.24
C VAL A 186 1.26 21.13 -9.60
N PRO A 187 1.86 19.94 -9.43
CA PRO A 187 3.25 19.82 -9.05
C PRO A 187 4.17 20.31 -10.18
N GLU A 188 5.20 21.06 -9.83
CA GLU A 188 6.22 21.56 -10.73
C GLU A 188 7.62 21.16 -10.26
N THR A 189 8.58 21.19 -11.18
CA THR A 189 9.96 20.80 -10.93
C THR A 189 10.92 21.77 -11.64
N SER A 190 12.17 21.86 -11.16
CA SER A 190 13.17 22.77 -11.74
C SER A 190 13.71 22.31 -13.09
N ASP A 191 13.74 20.99 -13.30
CA ASP A 191 14.33 20.36 -14.46
C ASP A 191 13.45 19.21 -14.96
N LEU A 192 13.32 19.09 -16.28
CA LEU A 192 12.65 17.97 -16.94
C LEU A 192 13.57 16.74 -17.10
N SER A 193 14.87 16.91 -16.90
CA SER A 193 15.85 15.81 -16.88
C SER A 193 16.09 15.38 -15.44
N LEU A 194 15.55 14.22 -15.05
CA LEU A 194 15.75 13.64 -13.73
C LEU A 194 17.22 13.34 -13.47
N SER A 195 17.88 14.19 -12.68
CA SER A 195 19.16 13.87 -12.07
C SER A 195 18.98 12.86 -10.93
N ASP A 196 19.98 12.69 -10.07
CA ASP A 196 19.91 11.87 -8.85
C ASP A 196 18.99 12.46 -7.77
N SER A 197 18.60 13.72 -7.92
CA SER A 197 17.52 14.30 -7.12
C SER A 197 16.73 15.31 -7.92
N LEU A 198 15.46 15.49 -7.57
CA LEU A 198 14.58 16.47 -8.19
C LEU A 198 13.87 17.30 -7.13
N ASP A 199 13.95 18.62 -7.25
CA ASP A 199 13.16 19.53 -6.43
C ASP A 199 11.75 19.62 -7.02
N VAL A 200 10.75 19.42 -6.14
CA VAL A 200 9.33 19.42 -6.49
C VAL A 200 8.61 20.41 -5.59
N TRP A 201 7.76 21.27 -6.15
CA TRP A 201 6.91 22.19 -5.40
C TRP A 201 5.50 22.24 -5.98
N LEU A 202 4.57 22.85 -5.25
CA LEU A 202 3.20 23.02 -5.72
C LEU A 202 3.04 24.40 -6.37
N ARG A 203 2.57 24.44 -7.62
CA ARG A 203 2.00 25.67 -8.21
C ARG A 203 0.51 25.72 -7.93
N PHE A 204 0.05 26.81 -7.32
CA PHE A 204 -1.34 27.07 -6.97
C PHE A 204 -1.59 28.58 -6.89
N ASP A 205 -2.85 28.99 -6.78
CA ASP A 205 -3.20 30.39 -6.51
C ASP A 205 -2.96 30.73 -5.02
N GLU A 206 -2.08 31.71 -4.75
CA GLU A 206 -1.69 32.13 -3.40
C GLU A 206 -2.86 32.56 -2.50
N SER A 207 -4.03 32.91 -3.06
CA SER A 207 -5.24 33.16 -2.27
C SER A 207 -5.72 31.93 -1.47
N TYR A 208 -5.24 30.74 -1.82
CA TYR A 208 -5.52 29.49 -1.11
C TYR A 208 -4.49 29.12 -0.06
N LYS A 209 -3.37 29.84 0.03
CA LYS A 209 -2.25 29.53 0.96
C LYS A 209 -2.73 29.31 2.39
N GLU A 210 -3.60 30.20 2.88
CA GLU A 210 -4.12 30.12 4.24
C GLU A 210 -5.17 29.01 4.46
N LYS A 211 -5.64 28.36 3.39
CA LYS A 211 -6.60 27.25 3.44
C LYS A 211 -5.92 25.89 3.41
N ILE A 212 -4.74 25.79 2.81
CA ILE A 212 -3.97 24.54 2.70
C ILE A 212 -3.32 24.24 4.05
N SER A 213 -3.42 23.00 4.52
CA SER A 213 -2.73 22.51 5.70
C SER A 213 -1.47 21.71 5.36
N GLN A 214 -1.53 20.90 4.30
CA GLN A 214 -0.44 20.02 3.93
C GLN A 214 -0.54 19.63 2.45
N VAL A 215 0.61 19.33 1.84
CA VAL A 215 0.70 18.79 0.49
C VAL A 215 1.53 17.51 0.54
N HIS A 216 1.04 16.45 -0.12
CA HIS A 216 1.73 15.17 -0.28
C HIS A 216 2.02 14.95 -1.77
N PHE A 217 3.27 14.71 -2.14
CA PHE A 217 3.68 14.46 -3.51
C PHE A 217 3.86 12.96 -3.77
N PHE A 218 3.41 12.49 -4.93
CA PHE A 218 3.43 11.09 -5.36
C PHE A 218 4.03 10.99 -6.75
N GLY A 219 4.84 9.95 -6.98
CA GLY A 219 5.48 9.71 -8.28
C GLY A 219 4.85 8.52 -8.98
N TYR A 220 4.56 8.65 -10.27
CA TYR A 220 4.27 7.53 -11.16
C TYR A 220 5.59 7.04 -11.77
N TYR A 221 6.00 5.82 -11.45
CA TYR A 221 7.22 5.21 -12.00
C TYR A 221 7.20 3.70 -11.79
N LYS A 222 8.11 2.97 -12.46
CA LYS A 222 8.40 1.57 -12.16
C LYS A 222 9.24 1.46 -10.89
N GLY A 223 8.72 0.85 -9.85
CA GLY A 223 9.40 0.64 -8.57
C GLY A 223 8.95 -0.62 -7.86
N TYR A 224 9.51 -0.88 -6.67
CA TYR A 224 9.07 -1.98 -5.83
C TYR A 224 7.62 -1.76 -5.38
N ASP A 225 6.79 -2.81 -5.44
CA ASP A 225 5.36 -2.73 -5.12
C ASP A 225 5.13 -2.66 -3.60
N TRP A 226 5.28 -1.47 -3.04
CA TRP A 226 5.06 -1.22 -1.62
C TRP A 226 3.60 -1.38 -1.18
N SER A 227 2.66 -1.19 -2.11
CA SER A 227 1.23 -1.22 -1.83
C SER A 227 0.62 -2.62 -1.88
N GLY A 228 1.35 -3.63 -2.35
CA GLY A 228 0.85 -5.00 -2.54
C GLY A 228 -0.19 -5.12 -3.66
N SER A 229 -0.15 -4.20 -4.62
CA SER A 229 -1.10 -4.16 -5.74
C SER A 229 -0.81 -5.18 -6.85
N GLY A 230 0.38 -5.80 -6.80
CA GLY A 230 0.95 -6.61 -7.87
C GLY A 230 1.50 -5.79 -9.05
N LYS A 231 1.63 -4.47 -8.92
CA LYS A 231 2.05 -3.57 -10.02
C LYS A 231 3.33 -2.82 -9.66
N GLU A 232 4.35 -2.92 -10.50
CA GLU A 232 5.58 -2.14 -10.33
C GLU A 232 5.46 -0.73 -10.91
N SER A 233 4.77 -0.57 -12.04
CA SER A 233 4.48 0.72 -12.67
C SER A 233 3.13 1.23 -12.19
N GLN A 234 3.16 2.11 -11.19
CA GLN A 234 1.97 2.71 -10.58
C GLN A 234 2.32 4.06 -9.94
N TRP A 235 1.31 4.75 -9.45
CA TRP A 235 1.50 5.83 -8.49
C TRP A 235 2.01 5.24 -7.18
N HIS A 236 3.20 5.66 -6.75
CA HIS A 236 3.80 5.21 -5.50
C HIS A 236 3.37 6.08 -4.34
N GLY A 237 2.73 5.44 -3.37
CA GLY A 237 2.29 5.99 -2.10
C GLY A 237 0.96 5.38 -1.66
N TYR A 238 0.78 5.21 -0.35
CA TYR A 238 -0.37 4.56 0.27
C TYR A 238 -0.63 5.13 1.66
N GLN A 239 -1.81 4.88 2.25
CA GLN A 239 -2.13 5.31 3.60
C GLN A 239 -1.83 4.16 4.58
N PHE A 240 -0.78 4.31 5.39
CA PHE A 240 -0.43 3.40 6.48
C PHE A 240 -0.74 4.09 7.80
N LYS A 241 -1.61 3.49 8.62
CA LYS A 241 -2.15 4.09 9.85
C LYS A 241 -2.69 5.49 9.60
N GLN A 242 -3.49 5.62 8.54
CA GLN A 242 -4.09 6.87 8.04
C GLN A 242 -3.10 7.93 7.54
N ASN A 243 -1.79 7.67 7.52
CA ASN A 243 -0.75 8.59 7.07
C ASN A 243 -0.20 8.20 5.69
N TRP A 244 0.00 9.19 4.82
CA TRP A 244 0.65 8.95 3.53
C TRP A 244 2.10 8.51 3.71
N THR A 245 2.44 7.35 3.16
CA THR A 245 3.74 6.69 3.23
C THR A 245 4.13 6.18 1.85
N GLY A 246 5.44 6.04 1.59
CA GLY A 246 5.97 5.56 0.30
C GLY A 246 5.79 6.53 -0.86
N ASN A 247 5.30 7.74 -0.57
CA ASN A 247 5.20 8.86 -1.49
C ASN A 247 6.56 9.59 -1.59
N ILE A 248 6.68 10.58 -2.48
CA ILE A 248 7.91 11.35 -2.69
C ILE A 248 8.29 12.12 -1.42
N GLY A 249 7.30 12.70 -0.76
CA GLY A 249 7.47 13.53 0.43
C GLY A 249 6.24 14.39 0.69
N SER A 250 6.25 15.05 1.84
CA SER A 250 5.14 15.92 2.26
C SER A 250 5.68 17.25 2.78
N SER A 251 4.91 18.32 2.63
CA SER A 251 5.27 19.67 3.08
C SER A 251 4.07 20.40 3.67
N THR A 252 4.28 21.16 4.74
CA THR A 252 3.23 21.92 5.46
C THR A 252 3.33 23.42 5.23
N GLU A 253 4.38 23.90 4.56
CA GLU A 253 4.64 25.33 4.39
C GLU A 253 4.87 25.67 2.91
N PRO A 254 4.32 26.79 2.39
CA PRO A 254 4.56 27.25 1.02
C PRO A 254 6.06 27.55 0.80
N PRO A 255 6.62 27.28 -0.39
CA PRO A 255 5.95 26.86 -1.62
C PRO A 255 5.58 25.36 -1.70
N TYR A 256 5.48 24.68 -0.55
CA TYR A 256 5.19 23.25 -0.43
C TYR A 256 6.21 22.44 -1.21
N HIS A 257 7.45 22.58 -0.79
CA HIS A 257 8.60 22.00 -1.48
C HIS A 257 9.04 20.69 -0.83
N VAL A 258 9.46 19.74 -1.66
CA VAL A 258 10.14 18.50 -1.27
C VAL A 258 11.28 18.20 -2.25
N ARG A 259 12.28 17.47 -1.77
CA ARG A 259 13.36 16.94 -2.61
C ARG A 259 13.16 15.45 -2.83
N TRP A 260 12.91 15.04 -4.07
CA TRP A 260 12.76 13.65 -4.46
C TRP A 260 14.13 13.01 -4.69
N ASP A 261 14.49 11.99 -3.91
CA ASP A 261 15.64 11.13 -4.20
C ASP A 261 15.27 10.09 -5.25
N THR A 262 15.91 10.18 -6.40
CA THR A 262 15.61 9.36 -7.58
C THR A 262 16.74 8.38 -7.87
N ARG A 263 17.82 8.37 -7.07
CA ARG A 263 19.06 7.60 -7.34
C ARG A 263 18.85 6.11 -7.55
N LEU A 264 17.84 5.55 -6.89
CA LEU A 264 17.53 4.12 -6.88
C LEU A 264 16.18 3.79 -7.52
N ILE A 265 15.59 4.73 -8.25
CA ILE A 265 14.46 4.40 -9.12
C ILE A 265 14.98 3.59 -10.32
N PRO A 266 14.46 2.37 -10.56
CA PRO A 266 14.87 1.53 -11.67
C PRO A 266 14.79 2.23 -13.03
N ASP A 267 15.69 1.84 -13.93
CA ASP A 267 15.60 2.22 -15.34
C ASP A 267 14.27 1.74 -15.93
N GLN A 268 13.67 2.61 -16.74
CA GLN A 268 12.36 2.39 -17.36
C GLN A 268 12.25 3.14 -18.68
N ASP A 269 11.37 2.65 -19.54
CA ASP A 269 11.14 3.11 -20.92
C ASP A 269 9.87 3.96 -21.08
N HIS A 270 9.13 4.17 -20.00
CA HIS A 270 7.94 5.01 -19.96
C HIS A 270 8.18 6.28 -19.16
N ASN A 271 7.41 7.29 -19.52
CA ASN A 271 7.38 8.56 -18.83
C ASN A 271 6.96 8.37 -17.36
N MET A 272 7.67 9.05 -16.49
CA MET A 272 7.27 9.24 -15.11
C MET A 272 6.46 10.54 -14.98
N ALA A 273 5.69 10.66 -13.90
CA ALA A 273 4.87 11.83 -13.62
C ALA A 273 4.76 12.09 -12.12
N ILE A 274 4.34 13.30 -11.73
CA ILE A 274 4.06 13.66 -10.33
C ILE A 274 2.61 14.09 -10.21
N ILE A 275 1.96 13.69 -9.14
CA ILE A 275 0.68 14.23 -8.69
C ILE A 275 0.84 14.62 -7.21
N ALA A 276 -0.01 15.51 -6.72
CA ALA A 276 -0.09 15.79 -5.30
C ALA A 276 -1.50 15.61 -4.76
N ILE A 277 -1.57 15.40 -3.44
CA ILE A 277 -2.77 15.61 -2.65
C ILE A 277 -2.57 16.89 -1.87
N VAL A 278 -3.50 17.82 -2.03
CA VAL A 278 -3.60 19.01 -1.20
C VAL A 278 -4.63 18.75 -0.12
N GLU A 279 -4.21 18.74 1.13
CA GLU A 279 -5.10 18.69 2.29
C GLU A 279 -5.42 20.12 2.74
N PHE A 280 -6.71 20.42 2.88
CA PHE A 280 -7.18 21.70 3.37
C PHE A 280 -7.50 21.63 4.87
N LYS A 281 -7.42 22.78 5.57
CA LYS A 281 -7.71 22.91 7.01
C LYS A 281 -9.12 22.44 7.40
N ASN A 282 -10.06 22.43 6.46
CA ASN A 282 -11.44 21.94 6.65
C ASN A 282 -11.61 20.43 6.36
N ARG A 283 -10.51 19.68 6.22
CA ARG A 283 -10.47 18.21 5.98
C ARG A 283 -11.03 17.79 4.61
N ILE A 284 -11.17 18.73 3.67
CA ILE A 284 -11.32 18.43 2.26
C ILE A 284 -9.92 18.17 1.69
N ASN A 285 -9.83 17.24 0.76
CA ASN A 285 -8.61 16.91 0.06
C ASN A 285 -8.84 17.10 -1.44
N CYS A 286 -7.75 17.29 -2.18
CA CYS A 286 -7.78 17.47 -3.62
C CYS A 286 -6.61 16.75 -4.26
N TRP A 287 -6.88 15.83 -5.18
CA TRP A 287 -5.87 15.41 -6.15
C TRP A 287 -5.64 16.55 -7.13
N THR A 288 -4.39 16.95 -7.29
CA THR A 288 -3.99 17.98 -8.25
C THR A 288 -4.08 17.45 -9.67
N ASP A 289 -3.86 18.35 -10.62
CA ASP A 289 -3.52 17.91 -11.97
C ASP A 289 -2.15 17.19 -11.95
N VAL A 290 -1.93 16.32 -12.94
CA VAL A 290 -0.68 15.60 -13.11
C VAL A 290 0.35 16.52 -13.75
N SER A 291 1.59 16.50 -13.25
CA SER A 291 2.72 17.25 -13.83
C SER A 291 2.99 16.82 -15.27
N GLU A 292 3.84 17.59 -15.96
CA GLU A 292 4.39 17.12 -17.22
C GLU A 292 5.18 15.81 -17.04
N ALA A 293 5.23 15.03 -18.12
CA ALA A 293 5.97 13.79 -18.18
C ALA A 293 7.48 14.02 -18.22
N PHE A 294 8.25 13.24 -17.47
CA PHE A 294 9.71 13.34 -17.43
C PHE A 294 10.39 11.97 -17.56
N ASN A 295 11.65 11.98 -18.00
CA ASN A 295 12.47 10.79 -18.26
C ASN A 295 13.86 10.93 -17.63
N PHE A 296 14.51 9.80 -17.39
CA PHE A 296 15.92 9.81 -17.05
C PHE A 296 16.79 10.21 -18.25
N PRO A 297 17.89 10.96 -18.02
CA PRO A 297 18.86 11.22 -19.06
C PRO A 297 19.59 9.92 -19.44
N SER A 298 19.94 9.78 -20.72
CA SER A 298 20.63 8.58 -21.24
C SER A 298 21.98 8.29 -20.59
N ALA A 299 22.62 9.30 -19.99
CA ALA A 299 23.92 9.19 -19.31
C ALA A 299 23.83 8.87 -17.81
N ARG A 300 22.63 8.60 -17.26
CA ARG A 300 22.44 8.20 -15.86
C ARG A 300 23.03 6.82 -15.61
N GLN A 301 23.55 6.58 -14.40
CA GLN A 301 23.88 5.23 -13.95
C GLN A 301 22.69 4.30 -14.10
N GLN A 302 22.93 3.09 -14.59
CA GLN A 302 21.90 2.08 -14.68
C GLN A 302 21.41 1.68 -13.29
N VAL A 303 20.09 1.51 -13.15
CA VAL A 303 19.45 0.98 -11.94
C VAL A 303 18.55 -0.19 -12.28
N LYS A 304 18.66 -1.30 -11.55
CA LYS A 304 17.82 -2.50 -11.73
C LYS A 304 17.14 -2.91 -10.42
N LEU A 305 15.85 -3.24 -10.52
CA LEU A 305 15.10 -3.98 -9.50
C LEU A 305 15.14 -5.47 -9.84
N ILE A 306 15.63 -6.28 -8.91
CA ILE A 306 15.80 -7.73 -9.05
C ILE A 306 14.93 -8.43 -8.02
N HIS A 307 13.92 -9.15 -8.48
CA HIS A 307 13.08 -10.00 -7.62
C HIS A 307 13.73 -11.36 -7.36
N CYS A 308 13.24 -12.06 -6.33
CA CYS A 308 13.56 -13.47 -6.14
C CYS A 308 13.17 -14.27 -7.38
N SER A 309 14.09 -15.09 -7.88
CA SER A 309 13.85 -16.07 -8.93
C SER A 309 13.17 -17.33 -8.40
N GLU A 310 13.38 -17.63 -7.11
CA GLU A 310 12.80 -18.77 -6.40
C GLU A 310 12.31 -18.30 -5.04
N MET A 311 11.07 -18.65 -4.68
CA MET A 311 10.47 -18.29 -3.40
C MET A 311 9.50 -19.39 -2.94
N PRO A 312 9.52 -19.80 -1.66
CA PRO A 312 8.60 -20.80 -1.15
C PRO A 312 7.19 -20.22 -1.02
N VAL A 313 6.17 -21.08 -1.10
CA VAL A 313 4.76 -20.71 -0.94
C VAL A 313 4.17 -21.54 0.20
N PRO A 314 3.82 -20.94 1.35
CA PRO A 314 4.09 -19.55 1.75
C PRO A 314 5.58 -19.29 2.05
N PHE A 315 5.99 -18.02 1.97
CA PHE A 315 7.28 -17.56 2.49
C PHE A 315 7.16 -17.09 3.94
N TRP A 316 6.88 -18.05 4.82
CA TRP A 316 6.68 -17.83 6.25
C TRP A 316 7.49 -18.85 7.05
N SER A 317 8.30 -18.38 7.99
CA SER A 317 9.01 -19.23 8.95
C SER A 317 8.40 -19.15 10.35
N ARG A 318 8.21 -20.33 10.97
CA ARG A 318 7.87 -20.52 12.39
C ARG A 318 8.26 -21.95 12.81
N ASN A 319 8.15 -22.31 14.10
CA ASN A 319 8.43 -23.66 14.61
C ASN A 319 9.81 -24.20 14.24
N GLY A 320 10.80 -23.33 14.02
CA GLY A 320 12.15 -23.71 13.62
C GLY A 320 12.26 -24.16 12.16
N GLU A 321 11.23 -23.94 11.34
CA GLU A 321 11.25 -24.32 9.93
C GLU A 321 12.01 -23.30 9.07
N LEU A 322 13.24 -23.63 8.69
CA LEU A 322 14.03 -22.84 7.74
C LEU A 322 13.35 -22.74 6.37
N LYS A 323 13.10 -21.52 5.91
CA LYS A 323 12.67 -21.23 4.54
C LYS A 323 13.85 -20.68 3.72
N LYS A 324 13.88 -21.04 2.44
CA LYS A 324 14.94 -20.65 1.50
C LYS A 324 14.33 -20.05 0.25
N ALA A 325 14.92 -18.96 -0.21
CA ALA A 325 14.60 -18.29 -1.47
C ALA A 325 15.92 -17.95 -2.19
N ALA A 326 15.84 -17.46 -3.42
CA ALA A 326 17.03 -17.02 -4.16
C ALA A 326 16.70 -15.95 -5.18
N PHE A 327 17.71 -15.16 -5.55
CA PHE A 327 17.69 -14.24 -6.68
C PHE A 327 18.95 -14.43 -7.53
N VAL A 328 18.87 -14.02 -8.80
CA VAL A 328 19.99 -14.10 -9.74
C VAL A 328 20.55 -12.70 -9.99
N LEU A 329 21.81 -12.50 -9.62
CA LEU A 329 22.54 -11.27 -9.89
C LEU A 329 23.20 -11.34 -11.28
N PRO A 330 22.86 -10.44 -12.23
CA PRO A 330 23.38 -10.52 -13.60
C PRO A 330 24.81 -10.01 -13.77
N CYS A 331 25.38 -9.33 -12.76
CA CYS A 331 26.67 -8.65 -12.83
C CYS A 331 27.67 -9.15 -11.79
N ASN A 332 28.93 -8.73 -11.91
CA ASN A 332 29.89 -8.93 -10.84
C ASN A 332 29.61 -7.93 -9.71
N PRO A 333 29.83 -8.30 -8.44
CA PRO A 333 29.68 -7.36 -7.32
C PRO A 333 30.59 -6.12 -7.42
N GLU A 334 31.72 -6.23 -8.11
CA GLU A 334 32.65 -5.11 -8.34
C GLU A 334 32.05 -4.01 -9.23
N ASP A 335 31.02 -4.33 -10.03
CA ASP A 335 30.33 -3.39 -10.92
C ASP A 335 29.23 -2.59 -10.18
N ILE A 336 28.94 -2.95 -8.93
CA ILE A 336 27.89 -2.35 -8.10
C ILE A 336 28.44 -1.08 -7.44
N GLU A 337 27.72 0.04 -7.58
CA GLU A 337 27.95 1.26 -6.80
C GLU A 337 27.17 1.18 -5.48
N GLU A 338 25.90 0.78 -5.56
CA GLU A 338 25.01 0.66 -4.42
C GLU A 338 24.03 -0.49 -4.61
N ALA A 339 23.74 -1.22 -3.52
CA ALA A 339 22.71 -2.24 -3.47
C ALA A 339 21.86 -2.08 -2.21
N GLN A 340 20.54 -2.23 -2.35
CA GLN A 340 19.60 -2.17 -1.24
C GLN A 340 18.60 -3.33 -1.30
N LEU A 341 18.33 -3.96 -0.16
CA LEU A 341 17.34 -5.01 0.05
C LEU A 341 16.02 -4.37 0.49
N TYR A 342 14.96 -4.59 -0.28
CA TYR A 342 13.61 -4.10 -0.03
C TYR A 342 12.77 -5.28 0.41
N SER A 343 12.05 -5.14 1.53
CA SER A 343 11.17 -6.19 2.04
C SER A 343 9.96 -5.65 2.78
N ARG A 344 8.89 -6.45 2.76
CA ARG A 344 7.62 -6.24 3.46
C ARG A 344 7.33 -7.46 4.29
N ILE A 345 7.15 -7.28 5.59
CA ILE A 345 7.08 -8.39 6.54
C ILE A 345 5.94 -8.16 7.50
N TRP A 346 5.11 -9.17 7.69
CA TRP A 346 4.29 -9.23 8.89
C TRP A 346 5.11 -9.87 10.02
N ASP A 347 5.43 -9.07 11.04
CA ASP A 347 6.36 -9.46 12.09
C ASP A 347 5.64 -10.09 13.29
N GLY A 348 5.46 -11.41 13.23
CA GLY A 348 5.02 -12.24 14.35
C GLY A 348 6.14 -12.61 15.33
N GLY A 349 7.39 -12.30 15.02
CA GLY A 349 8.54 -12.49 15.91
C GLY A 349 9.62 -13.45 15.40
N GLU A 350 10.84 -13.19 15.87
CA GLU A 350 12.04 -14.01 15.62
C GLU A 350 12.25 -15.13 16.65
N GLY A 351 11.54 -15.07 17.77
CA GLY A 351 11.67 -16.02 18.88
C GLY A 351 13.04 -15.93 19.55
N SER A 352 13.80 -17.03 19.61
CA SER A 352 15.16 -17.05 20.15
C SER A 352 16.26 -16.86 19.09
N ILE A 353 15.87 -16.71 17.81
CA ILE A 353 16.80 -16.59 16.68
C ILE A 353 17.36 -15.17 16.57
N THR A 354 18.68 -15.03 16.70
CA THR A 354 19.36 -13.72 16.66
C THR A 354 19.61 -13.17 15.26
N GLU A 355 19.72 -14.04 14.26
CA GLU A 355 20.00 -13.69 12.86
C GLU A 355 18.99 -14.40 11.95
N PRO A 356 17.71 -13.98 12.01
CA PRO A 356 16.61 -14.71 11.39
C PRO A 356 16.59 -14.60 9.87
N PHE A 357 17.25 -13.61 9.28
CA PHE A 357 17.29 -13.41 7.83
C PHE A 357 18.72 -13.22 7.33
N ARG A 358 19.11 -14.00 6.32
CA ARG A 358 20.45 -13.96 5.74
C ARG A 358 20.45 -13.93 4.22
N ILE A 359 21.44 -13.25 3.65
CA ILE A 359 21.82 -13.37 2.23
C ILE A 359 23.24 -13.93 2.17
N ASN A 360 23.41 -15.09 1.53
CA ASN A 360 24.69 -15.80 1.44
C ASN A 360 25.42 -15.94 2.81
N GLY A 361 24.66 -16.15 3.89
CA GLY A 361 25.19 -16.29 5.25
C GLY A 361 25.33 -14.98 6.04
N VAL A 362 25.29 -13.81 5.38
CA VAL A 362 25.34 -12.49 6.03
C VAL A 362 23.97 -12.08 6.52
N ALA A 363 23.86 -11.69 7.79
CA ALA A 363 22.59 -11.34 8.42
C ALA A 363 22.11 -9.93 8.06
N TYR A 364 20.80 -9.76 7.92
CA TYR A 364 20.15 -8.46 7.74
C TYR A 364 18.97 -8.33 8.71
N LYS A 365 18.83 -7.15 9.32
CA LYS A 365 17.70 -6.88 10.21
C LYS A 365 16.47 -6.51 9.38
N ILE A 366 15.48 -7.39 9.40
CA ILE A 366 14.22 -7.19 8.67
C ILE A 366 12.99 -7.13 9.60
N THR A 367 13.17 -7.47 10.88
CA THR A 367 12.15 -7.47 11.95
C THR A 367 12.33 -6.28 12.89
N ALA A 368 11.30 -5.96 13.68
CA ALA A 368 11.42 -5.00 14.79
C ALA A 368 12.16 -5.61 15.98
N GLY A 369 12.10 -6.94 16.14
CA GLY A 369 12.72 -7.69 17.24
C GLY A 369 11.83 -7.82 18.49
N ASN A 370 10.60 -7.29 18.45
CA ASN A 370 9.65 -7.34 19.57
C ASN A 370 8.27 -7.93 19.19
N ALA A 371 8.16 -8.60 18.04
CA ALA A 371 6.94 -9.25 17.57
C ALA A 371 5.68 -8.34 17.65
N PRO A 372 5.68 -7.17 17.00
CA PRO A 372 4.60 -6.21 17.12
C PRO A 372 3.27 -6.71 16.52
N HIS A 373 3.27 -7.82 15.76
CA HIS A 373 2.13 -8.30 14.99
C HIS A 373 1.58 -7.18 14.09
N ASP A 374 2.50 -6.60 13.33
CA ASP A 374 2.31 -5.44 12.48
C ASP A 374 3.16 -5.56 11.21
N LEU A 375 2.83 -4.76 10.20
CA LEU A 375 3.60 -4.67 8.98
C LEU A 375 4.87 -3.85 9.19
N ILE A 376 5.98 -4.40 8.74
CA ILE A 376 7.28 -3.75 8.72
C ILE A 376 7.75 -3.63 7.28
N PHE A 377 8.15 -2.42 6.92
CA PHE A 377 8.86 -2.13 5.69
C PHE A 377 10.33 -1.93 6.01
N THR A 378 11.22 -2.64 5.33
CA THR A 378 12.66 -2.41 5.49
C THR A 378 13.35 -2.14 4.17
N ILE A 379 14.26 -1.18 4.21
CA ILE A 379 15.24 -0.88 3.17
C ILE A 379 16.60 -1.00 3.83
N ASN A 380 17.32 -2.08 3.53
CA ASN A 380 18.63 -2.37 4.10
C ASN A 380 19.71 -2.18 3.05
N ARG A 381 20.77 -1.43 3.34
CA ARG A 381 21.94 -1.40 2.45
C ARG A 381 22.62 -2.78 2.47
N ILE A 382 22.95 -3.29 1.29
CA ILE A 382 23.67 -4.54 1.12
C ILE A 382 25.15 -4.24 0.91
N ASP A 383 26.01 -4.89 1.69
CA ASP A 383 27.44 -4.96 1.37
C ASP A 383 27.64 -5.79 0.10
N GLN A 384 28.18 -5.18 -0.95
CA GLN A 384 28.48 -5.85 -2.20
C GLN A 384 29.40 -7.08 -2.02
N ALA A 385 30.25 -7.10 -1.00
CA ALA A 385 31.12 -8.25 -0.71
C ALA A 385 30.33 -9.51 -0.28
N SER A 386 29.08 -9.35 0.17
CA SER A 386 28.18 -10.46 0.49
C SER A 386 27.52 -11.06 -0.76
N LEU A 387 27.59 -10.39 -1.90
CA LEU A 387 26.94 -10.80 -3.15
C LEU A 387 27.90 -11.58 -4.04
N LYS A 388 27.34 -12.34 -4.98
CA LYS A 388 28.09 -12.99 -6.06
C LYS A 388 27.31 -12.96 -7.35
N LYS A 389 28.01 -12.95 -8.49
CA LYS A 389 27.37 -13.11 -9.80
C LYS A 389 26.63 -14.45 -9.87
N GLY A 390 25.44 -14.44 -10.45
CA GLY A 390 24.56 -15.61 -10.51
C GLY A 390 23.70 -15.76 -9.26
N LEU A 391 23.50 -17.00 -8.82
CA LEU A 391 22.52 -17.34 -7.78
C LEU A 391 22.98 -16.90 -6.39
N ASN A 392 22.18 -16.07 -5.71
CA ASN A 392 22.38 -15.67 -4.31
C ASN A 392 21.25 -16.24 -3.46
N LYS A 393 21.60 -16.80 -2.29
CA LYS A 393 20.66 -17.51 -1.42
C LYS A 393 20.13 -16.61 -0.33
N ILE A 394 18.83 -16.66 -0.10
CA ILE A 394 18.13 -16.06 1.02
C ILE A 394 17.69 -17.17 1.98
N GLU A 395 17.89 -16.95 3.27
CA GLU A 395 17.47 -17.85 4.35
C GLU A 395 16.63 -17.08 5.37
N LEU A 396 15.51 -17.68 5.80
CA LEU A 396 14.60 -17.13 6.81
C LEU A 396 14.30 -18.18 7.88
N LEU A 397 14.49 -17.85 9.15
CA LEU A 397 14.25 -18.72 10.29
C LEU A 397 13.60 -17.97 11.46
N SER A 398 12.61 -18.61 12.08
CA SER A 398 11.96 -18.21 13.32
C SER A 398 11.48 -19.46 14.04
N ASP A 399 11.64 -19.51 15.36
CA ASP A 399 11.24 -20.63 16.23
C ASP A 399 10.03 -20.29 17.11
N THR A 400 9.32 -19.21 16.80
CA THR A 400 8.01 -18.89 17.38
C THR A 400 6.98 -19.99 17.12
N GLU A 401 6.09 -20.25 18.08
CA GLU A 401 5.09 -21.32 17.97
C GLU A 401 3.82 -20.90 17.18
N HIS A 402 3.47 -19.61 17.23
CA HIS A 402 2.21 -19.10 16.68
C HIS A 402 2.44 -18.34 15.36
N HIS A 403 2.57 -17.02 15.44
CA HIS A 403 2.97 -16.18 14.32
C HIS A 403 4.49 -16.07 14.32
N GLY A 404 5.10 -16.27 13.16
CA GLY A 404 6.53 -16.08 12.97
C GLY A 404 6.79 -14.97 11.99
N ILE A 405 7.86 -15.09 11.21
CA ILE A 405 8.19 -14.07 10.22
C ILE A 405 7.52 -14.44 8.90
N GLU A 406 6.60 -13.60 8.46
CA GLU A 406 5.83 -13.77 7.22
C GLU A 406 6.31 -12.76 6.19
N ILE A 407 6.98 -13.22 5.13
CA ILE A 407 7.38 -12.36 4.02
C ILE A 407 6.18 -12.15 3.11
N CYS A 408 5.72 -10.90 3.05
CA CYS A 408 4.60 -10.53 2.20
C CYS A 408 5.06 -10.37 0.74
N MET A 409 4.18 -10.70 -0.19
CA MET A 409 4.36 -10.38 -1.61
C MET A 409 4.64 -8.87 -1.81
N PRO A 410 5.45 -8.48 -2.82
CA PRO A 410 6.05 -9.32 -3.86
C PRO A 410 7.29 -10.13 -3.41
N GLY A 411 7.56 -10.21 -2.10
CA GLY A 411 8.74 -10.85 -1.55
C GLY A 411 9.95 -9.91 -1.52
N PRO A 412 11.12 -10.38 -1.08
CA PRO A 412 12.31 -9.57 -1.03
C PRO A 412 12.78 -9.25 -2.45
N ALA A 413 13.22 -8.02 -2.67
CA ALA A 413 13.83 -7.58 -3.91
C ALA A 413 15.10 -6.80 -3.63
N ILE A 414 16.00 -6.76 -4.60
CA ILE A 414 17.24 -5.98 -4.50
C ILE A 414 17.22 -4.91 -5.59
N VAL A 415 17.44 -3.67 -5.17
CA VAL A 415 17.70 -2.56 -6.07
C VAL A 415 19.19 -2.36 -6.18
N ILE A 416 19.71 -2.34 -7.40
CA ILE A 416 21.13 -2.21 -7.71
C ILE A 416 21.34 -1.00 -8.59
N ARG A 417 22.26 -0.13 -8.18
CA ARG A 417 22.83 0.93 -8.98
C ARG A 417 24.25 0.53 -9.40
N TYR A 418 24.52 0.66 -10.68
CA TYR A 418 25.80 0.28 -11.28
C TYR A 418 26.79 1.45 -11.28
N LYS A 419 28.08 1.14 -11.19
CA LYS A 419 29.14 2.12 -11.50
C LYS A 419 29.02 2.57 -12.97
N LYS A 420 29.47 3.80 -13.23
CA LYS A 420 29.55 4.34 -14.61
C LYS A 420 30.58 3.61 -15.46
#